data_AF-A0A1Z8NE30-F1
#
_entry.id   AF-A0A1Z8NE30-F1
#
_cell.length_a   1.000
_cell.length_b   1.000
_cell.length_c   1.000
_cell.angle_alpha   90.00
_cell.angle_beta   90.00
_cell.angle_gamma   90.00
#
_symmetry.space_group_name_H-M   'P 1'
#
loop_
_entity.id
_entity.type
_entity.pdbx_description
1 polymer ?
#
loop_
_entity_poly.entity_id
_entity_poly.type
_entity_poly.pdbx_seq_one_letter_code
_entity_poly.pdbx_strand_id
1 'polypeptide(L)'
;MPTYDFQNKETGEVEERILKISEYDDFLKDNPQLKRVYLTAPHIDHDGGQSVLSRAGSGWKEVQDRIKSGMPPKDRSNIKTK
;
A
#
# COMPACT_ATOMS: atom_id res chain seq x y z
N MET A 1 8.22 5.50 -8.51
CA MET A 1 8.36 6.87 -7.97
C MET A 1 6.97 7.45 -7.88
N PRO A 2 6.61 8.14 -6.79
CA PRO A 2 5.28 8.69 -6.63
C PRO A 2 5.04 9.86 -7.60
N THR A 3 3.79 9.98 -8.01
CA THR A 3 3.27 11.08 -8.84
C THR A 3 2.49 12.04 -7.95
N TYR A 4 2.66 13.34 -8.17
CA TYR A 4 2.01 14.39 -7.40
C TYR A 4 1.35 15.41 -8.33
N ASP A 5 0.13 15.82 -7.98
CA ASP A 5 -0.59 16.88 -8.67
C ASP A 5 -0.36 18.21 -7.96
N PHE A 6 0.03 19.24 -8.70
CA PHE A 6 0.23 20.60 -8.20
C PHE A 6 -0.64 21.57 -8.98
N GLN A 7 -1.28 22.50 -8.28
CA GLN A 7 -2.03 23.60 -8.87
C GLN A 7 -1.28 24.92 -8.66
N ASN A 8 -1.13 25.69 -9.72
CA ASN A 8 -0.63 27.06 -9.65
C ASN A 8 -1.69 27.98 -9.03
N LYS A 9 -1.34 28.69 -7.96
CA LYS A 9 -2.24 29.61 -7.24
C LYS A 9 -2.65 30.83 -8.06
N GLU A 10 -1.86 31.21 -9.05
CA GLU A 10 -2.06 32.42 -9.85
C GLU A 10 -2.89 32.14 -11.12
N THR A 11 -2.58 31.06 -11.83
CA THR A 11 -3.26 30.69 -13.09
C THR A 11 -4.38 29.68 -12.89
N GLY A 12 -4.38 28.94 -11.78
CA GLY A 12 -5.30 27.84 -11.52
C GLY A 12 -4.96 26.56 -12.29
N GLU A 13 -3.91 26.56 -13.11
CA GLU A 13 -3.49 25.40 -13.91
C GLU A 13 -2.93 24.28 -13.04
N VAL A 14 -3.21 23.04 -13.43
CA VAL A 14 -2.75 21.83 -12.74
C VAL A 14 -1.65 21.17 -13.56
N GLU A 15 -0.52 20.86 -12.91
CA GLU A 15 0.56 20.07 -13.46
C GLU A 15 0.80 18.79 -12.66
N GLU A 16 1.14 17.72 -13.37
CA GLU A 16 1.49 16.42 -12.79
C GLU A 16 3.01 16.26 -12.79
N ARG A 17 3.60 15.91 -11.63
CA ARG A 17 5.06 15.77 -11.48
C ARG A 17 5.40 14.47 -10.76
N ILE A 18 6.33 13.72 -11.35
CA ILE A 18 6.93 12.54 -10.72
C ILE A 18 8.14 13.02 -9.92
N LEU A 19 8.10 12.89 -8.59
CA LEU A 19 9.16 13.35 -7.69
C LEU A 19 9.47 12.26 -6.67
N LYS A 20 10.69 12.20 -6.14
CA LYS A 20 10.94 11.42 -4.92
C LYS A 20 10.42 12.19 -3.72
N ILE A 21 10.01 11.47 -2.69
CA ILE A 21 9.57 12.10 -1.42
C ILE A 21 10.69 12.94 -0.79
N SER A 22 11.96 12.55 -0.98
CA SER A 22 13.13 13.30 -0.50
C SER A 22 13.33 14.64 -1.19
N GLU A 23 12.82 14.82 -2.41
CA GLU A 23 12.97 16.03 -3.22
C GLU A 23 11.73 16.93 -3.14
N TYR A 24 10.65 16.43 -2.53
CA TYR A 24 9.34 17.09 -2.49
C TYR A 24 9.37 18.42 -1.73
N ASP A 25 10.03 18.46 -0.57
CA ASP A 25 10.07 19.66 0.27
C ASP A 25 10.89 20.79 -0.38
N ASP A 26 11.99 20.44 -1.05
CA ASP A 26 12.82 21.42 -1.75
C ASP A 26 12.12 21.94 -3.01
N PHE A 27 11.41 21.06 -3.73
CA PHE A 27 10.58 21.46 -4.87
C PHE A 27 9.51 22.50 -4.48
N LEU A 28 8.86 22.34 -3.32
CA LEU A 28 7.88 23.30 -2.82
C LEU A 28 8.50 24.64 -2.38
N LYS A 29 9.72 24.63 -1.84
CA LYS A 29 10.44 25.87 -1.50
C LYS A 29 10.81 26.66 -2.76
N ASP A 30 11.25 25.94 -3.79
CA ASP A 30 11.66 26.55 -5.06
C ASP A 30 10.46 27.02 -5.90
N ASN A 31 9.26 26.47 -5.65
CA ASN A 31 8.03 26.78 -6.39
C ASN A 31 6.88 27.19 -5.45
N PRO A 32 6.99 28.32 -4.73
CA PRO A 32 5.98 28.77 -3.76
C PRO A 32 4.61 29.09 -4.37
N GLN A 33 4.56 29.33 -5.68
CA GLN A 33 3.34 29.53 -6.47
C GLN A 33 2.53 28.25 -6.65
N LEU A 34 3.15 27.08 -6.48
CA LEU A 34 2.47 25.80 -6.58
C LEU A 34 1.88 25.37 -5.23
N LYS A 35 0.73 24.73 -5.28
CA LYS A 35 0.07 24.09 -4.13
C LYS A 35 -0.25 22.65 -4.50
N ARG A 36 0.09 21.70 -3.64
CA ARG A 36 -0.32 20.32 -3.85
C ARG A 36 -1.83 20.18 -3.80
N VAL A 37 -2.38 19.47 -4.76
CA VAL A 37 -3.77 19.05 -4.84
C VAL A 37 -3.85 17.53 -4.92
N TYR A 38 -5.02 16.97 -4.61
CA TYR A 38 -5.27 15.53 -4.62
C TYR A 38 -6.46 15.28 -5.53
N LEU A 39 -6.20 15.16 -6.84
CA LEU A 39 -7.25 15.03 -7.85
C LEU A 39 -7.58 13.55 -8.12
N THR A 40 -6.59 12.68 -7.94
CA THR A 40 -6.73 11.24 -8.06
C THR A 40 -6.82 10.58 -6.69
N ALA A 41 -7.71 9.59 -6.58
CA ALA A 41 -7.66 8.67 -5.44
C ALA A 41 -6.30 7.94 -5.46
N PRO A 42 -5.65 7.72 -4.31
CA PRO A 42 -4.41 6.96 -4.28
C PRO A 42 -4.60 5.63 -4.98
N HIS A 43 -3.67 5.26 -5.85
CA HIS A 43 -3.64 3.91 -6.41
C HIS A 43 -3.53 2.93 -5.23
N ILE A 44 -4.56 2.13 -5.01
CA ILE A 44 -4.49 1.02 -4.06
C ILE A 44 -3.67 -0.07 -4.76
N ASP A 45 -2.40 -0.21 -4.37
CA ASP A 45 -1.61 -1.38 -4.72
C ASP A 45 -2.21 -2.59 -4.00
N HIS A 46 -3.08 -3.31 -4.71
CA HIS A 46 -3.57 -4.61 -4.31
C HIS A 46 -2.60 -5.68 -4.86
N ASP A 47 -1.91 -6.40 -3.97
CA ASP A 47 -0.99 -7.53 -4.26
C ASP A 47 -1.71 -8.76 -4.85
N GLY A 48 -2.80 -8.57 -5.59
CA GLY A 48 -3.60 -9.64 -6.20
C GLY A 48 -4.22 -10.60 -5.19
N GLY A 49 -4.25 -10.27 -3.90
CA GLY A 49 -4.79 -11.14 -2.86
C GLY A 49 -3.91 -12.36 -2.55
N GLN A 50 -2.58 -12.28 -2.72
CA GLN A 50 -1.69 -13.27 -2.13
C GLN A 50 -1.79 -13.15 -0.60
N SER A 51 -2.73 -13.89 -0.02
CA SER A 51 -2.94 -13.96 1.42
C SER A 51 -1.61 -14.22 2.12
N VAL A 52 -1.44 -13.76 3.36
CA VAL A 52 -0.25 -14.10 4.18
C VAL A 52 0.03 -15.62 4.13
N LEU A 53 -1.00 -16.46 3.98
CA LEU A 53 -0.87 -17.92 3.80
C LEU A 53 -0.10 -18.36 2.55
N SER A 54 -0.17 -17.63 1.43
CA SER A 54 0.57 -17.98 0.21
C SER A 54 1.98 -17.39 0.18
N ARG A 55 2.23 -16.32 0.93
CA ARG A 55 3.57 -15.74 1.11
C ARG A 55 4.36 -16.45 2.20
N ALA A 56 3.67 -17.00 3.19
CA ALA A 56 4.30 -17.78 4.24
C ALA A 56 4.72 -19.16 3.70
N GLY A 57 5.99 -19.51 3.92
CA GLY A 57 6.54 -20.79 3.50
C GLY A 57 6.01 -21.99 4.29
N SER A 58 6.50 -23.19 3.96
CA SER A 58 6.07 -24.46 4.57
C SER A 58 6.13 -24.49 6.10
N GLY A 59 7.10 -23.80 6.71
CA GLY A 59 7.20 -23.74 8.18
C GLY A 59 5.98 -23.10 8.85
N TRP A 60 5.31 -22.16 8.19
CA TRP A 60 4.07 -21.57 8.74
C TRP A 60 2.92 -22.57 8.70
N LYS A 61 2.80 -23.33 7.61
CA LYS A 61 1.81 -24.41 7.49
C LYS A 61 1.96 -25.43 8.62
N GLU A 62 3.19 -25.85 8.92
CA GLU A 62 3.47 -26.80 10.01
C GLU A 62 3.01 -26.28 11.39
N VAL A 63 3.24 -25.00 11.67
CA VAL A 63 2.73 -24.36 12.90
C VAL A 63 1.21 -24.37 12.93
N GLN A 64 0.55 -24.05 11.83
CA GLN A 64 -0.91 -24.05 11.74
C GLN A 64 -1.49 -25.47 11.90
N ASP A 65 -0.88 -26.48 11.30
CA ASP A 65 -1.30 -27.88 11.43
C ASP A 65 -1.11 -28.38 12.87
N ARG A 66 -0.03 -27.98 13.54
CA ARG A 66 0.19 -28.27 14.97
C ARG A 66 -0.92 -27.67 15.83
N ILE A 67 -1.25 -26.39 15.65
CA ILE A 67 -2.34 -25.73 16.37
C ILE A 67 -3.66 -26.48 16.10
N LYS A 68 -3.96 -26.79 14.83
CA LYS A 68 -5.18 -27.50 14.42
C LYS A 68 -5.30 -28.89 15.05
N SER A 69 -4.19 -29.62 15.20
CA SER A 69 -4.19 -30.94 15.86
C SER A 69 -4.59 -30.87 17.33
N GLY A 70 -4.21 -29.80 18.03
CA GLY A 70 -4.52 -29.56 19.44
C GLY A 70 -5.94 -29.01 19.69
N MET A 71 -6.66 -28.61 18.63
CA MET A 71 -8.02 -28.07 18.75
C MET A 71 -9.10 -29.17 18.81
N PRO A 72 -10.25 -28.89 19.46
CA PRO A 72 -11.42 -29.76 19.39
C PRO A 72 -11.82 -30.03 17.93
N PRO A 73 -12.23 -31.27 17.57
CA PRO A 73 -12.50 -31.64 16.17
C PRO A 73 -13.47 -30.70 15.44
N LYS A 74 -14.49 -30.20 16.15
CA LYS A 74 -15.50 -29.27 15.63
C LYS A 74 -14.93 -27.90 15.21
N ASP A 75 -13.83 -27.47 15.81
CA ASP A 75 -13.26 -26.13 15.62
C ASP A 75 -12.10 -26.13 14.62
N ARG A 76 -11.64 -27.30 14.17
CA ARG A 76 -10.50 -27.45 13.24
C ARG A 76 -10.75 -26.82 11.88
N SER A 77 -12.01 -26.71 11.45
CA SER A 77 -12.40 -26.06 10.19
C SER A 77 -12.16 -24.55 10.19
N ASN A 78 -11.99 -23.94 11.37
CA ASN A 78 -11.73 -22.50 11.50
C ASN A 78 -10.31 -22.10 11.05
N ILE A 79 -9.37 -23.05 11.03
CA ILE A 79 -8.01 -22.83 10.50
C ILE A 79 -7.91 -23.39 9.08
N LYS A 80 -7.76 -22.48 8.12
CA LYS A 80 -7.46 -22.76 6.71
C LYS A 80 -5.95 -22.82 6.53
N THR A 81 -5.43 -24.00 6.22
CA THR A 81 -4.05 -24.22 5.80
C THR A 81 -4.01 -24.41 4.28
N LYS A 82 -2.92 -24.00 3.63
CA LYS A 82 -2.69 -24.17 2.18
C LYS A 82 -1.59 -25.19 1.98
#